data_AF-A0A7S2H093-F1
#
_entry.id   AF-A0A7S2H093-F1
#
_cell.length_a   1.000
_cell.length_b   1.000
_cell.length_c   1.000
_cell.angle_alpha   90.00
_cell.angle_beta   90.00
_cell.angle_gamma   90.00
#
_symmetry.space_group_name_H-M   'P 1'
#
loop_
_entity.id
_entity.type
_entity.pdbx_description
1 polymer ?
#
loop_
_entity_poly.entity_id
_entity_poly.type
_entity_poly.pdbx_seq_one_letter_code
_entity_poly.pdbx_strand_id
1 'polypeptide(L)'
;MVQCSAAVGCLLDISPVIMGIVVLSVGTSIPDALGSVAVAKKGEADMAISNAVGSNVFDILLGLGVPWTLYTIFSGKSVTMSHQCSVAVPIAILFGTLIFFFGVLVANKWKMNNRLGVIFLAFYFVYLTFQLLVGFNVIVIGGEDCD
;
A
#
# COMPACT_ATOMS: atom_id res chain seq x y z
N MET A 1 -3.76 -0.23 -16.55
CA MET A 1 -3.92 0.67 -15.40
C MET A 1 -2.89 1.81 -15.42
N VAL A 2 -1.59 1.51 -15.47
CA VAL A 2 -0.51 2.52 -15.48
C VAL A 2 -0.66 3.58 -16.57
N GLN A 3 -0.82 3.18 -17.83
CA GLN A 3 -0.95 4.13 -18.94
C GLN A 3 -2.20 5.02 -18.84
N CYS A 4 -3.34 4.45 -18.45
CA CYS A 4 -4.57 5.22 -18.27
C CYS A 4 -4.44 6.22 -17.12
N SER A 5 -3.82 5.81 -15.99
CA SER A 5 -3.59 6.69 -14.83
C SER A 5 -2.67 7.87 -15.21
N ALA A 6 -1.59 7.61 -15.96
CA ALA A 6 -0.70 8.65 -16.45
C ALA A 6 -1.39 9.62 -17.42
N ALA A 7 -2.20 9.11 -18.36
CA ALA A 7 -2.94 9.94 -19.30
C ALA A 7 -3.96 10.85 -18.58
N VAL A 8 -4.67 10.32 -17.58
CA VAL A 8 -5.60 11.12 -16.75
C VAL A 8 -4.83 12.14 -15.89
N GLY A 9 -3.68 11.78 -15.33
CA GLY A 9 -2.82 12.70 -14.58
C GLY A 9 -2.39 13.90 -15.42
N CYS A 10 -1.98 13.67 -16.67
CA CYS A 10 -1.64 14.75 -17.60
C CYS A 10 -2.84 15.66 -17.93
N LEU A 11 -4.06 15.13 -17.98
CA LEU A 11 -5.27 15.93 -18.23
C LEU A 11 -5.66 16.78 -17.02
N LEU A 12 -5.34 16.33 -15.81
CA LEU A 12 -5.68 17.00 -14.55
C LEU A 12 -4.54 17.86 -13.98
N ASP A 13 -3.41 17.96 -14.68
CA ASP A 13 -2.18 18.63 -14.22
C ASP A 13 -1.66 18.10 -12.87
N ILE A 14 -1.82 16.80 -12.64
CA ILE A 14 -1.36 16.12 -11.42
C ILE A 14 -0.11 15.31 -11.75
N SER A 15 0.91 15.41 -10.89
CA SER A 15 2.16 14.66 -11.02
C SER A 15 1.90 13.14 -11.16
N PRO A 16 2.57 12.45 -12.10
CA PRO A 16 2.47 10.99 -12.27
C PRO A 16 2.80 10.22 -10.98
N VAL A 17 3.65 10.78 -10.12
CA VAL A 17 4.04 10.18 -8.83
C VAL A 17 2.83 10.13 -7.90
N ILE A 18 2.08 11.23 -7.77
CA ILE A 18 0.87 11.31 -6.93
C ILE A 18 -0.21 10.38 -7.48
N MET A 19 -0.39 10.35 -8.80
CA MET A 19 -1.30 9.41 -9.46
C MET A 19 -0.90 7.94 -9.22
N GLY A 20 0.40 7.66 -9.14
CA GLY A 20 0.95 6.38 -8.70
C GLY A 20 0.58 6.01 -7.27
N ILE A 21 0.80 6.94 -6.34
CA ILE A 21 0.58 6.71 -4.92
C ILE A 21 -0.91 6.61 -4.56
N VAL A 22 -1.80 7.29 -5.29
CA VAL A 22 -3.24 7.34 -4.96
C VAL A 22 -4.08 6.42 -5.85
N VAL A 23 -3.99 6.57 -7.17
CA VAL A 23 -4.92 5.89 -8.09
C VAL A 23 -4.49 4.45 -8.36
N LEU A 24 -3.18 4.25 -8.57
CA LEU A 24 -2.64 2.92 -8.83
C LEU A 24 -2.68 2.04 -7.57
N SER A 25 -2.31 2.58 -6.41
CA SER A 25 -2.35 1.84 -5.13
C SER A 25 -3.77 1.42 -4.73
N VAL A 26 -4.75 2.32 -4.82
CA VAL A 26 -6.15 2.01 -4.50
C VAL A 26 -6.73 1.04 -5.54
N GLY A 27 -6.37 1.21 -6.81
CA GLY A 27 -6.82 0.37 -7.90
C GLY A 27 -6.41 -1.09 -7.75
N THR A 28 -5.22 -1.37 -7.21
CA THR A 28 -4.76 -2.75 -6.97
C THR A 28 -5.37 -3.36 -5.71
N SER A 29 -5.56 -2.58 -4.63
CA SER A 29 -6.07 -3.13 -3.36
C SER A 29 -7.60 -3.29 -3.27
N ILE A 30 -8.39 -2.61 -4.11
CA ILE A 30 -9.86 -2.74 -4.09
C ILE A 30 -10.32 -4.19 -4.38
N PRO A 31 -9.86 -4.86 -5.46
CA PRO A 31 -10.23 -6.25 -5.72
C PRO A 31 -9.91 -7.20 -4.56
N ASP A 32 -8.74 -7.05 -3.95
CA ASP A 32 -8.29 -7.90 -2.83
C ASP A 32 -9.12 -7.67 -1.56
N ALA A 33 -9.49 -6.42 -1.30
CA ALA A 33 -10.41 -6.07 -0.22
C ALA A 33 -11.80 -6.68 -0.44
N LEU A 34 -12.33 -6.62 -1.67
CA LEU A 34 -13.62 -7.23 -2.02
C LEU A 34 -13.56 -8.76 -1.86
N GLY A 35 -12.48 -9.40 -2.29
CA GLY A 35 -12.25 -10.84 -2.08
C GLY A 35 -12.23 -11.22 -0.60
N SER A 36 -11.47 -10.48 0.21
CA SER A 36 -11.37 -10.69 1.66
C SER A 36 -12.73 -10.53 2.35
N VAL A 37 -13.52 -9.51 1.97
CA VAL A 37 -14.86 -9.28 2.52
C VAL A 37 -15.83 -10.39 2.10
N ALA A 38 -15.76 -10.88 0.86
CA ALA A 38 -16.63 -11.95 0.38
C ALA A 38 -16.43 -13.25 1.16
N VAL A 39 -15.18 -13.58 1.50
CA VAL A 39 -14.82 -14.77 2.29
C VAL A 39 -15.14 -14.58 3.77
N ALA A 40 -14.87 -13.39 4.33
CA ALA A 40 -15.25 -13.05 5.71
C ALA A 40 -16.76 -13.17 5.94
N LYS A 41 -17.59 -12.74 4.97
CA LYS A 41 -19.06 -12.88 5.05
C LYS A 41 -19.55 -14.33 5.09
N LYS A 42 -18.74 -15.29 4.64
CA LYS A 42 -19.03 -16.73 4.72
C LYS A 42 -18.65 -17.34 6.07
N GLY A 43 -18.12 -16.54 7.01
CA GLY A 43 -17.66 -17.00 8.32
C GLY A 43 -16.19 -17.45 8.32
N GLU A 44 -15.48 -17.34 7.20
CA GLU A 44 -14.09 -17.77 7.05
C GLU A 44 -13.12 -16.61 7.29
N ALA A 45 -13.12 -16.09 8.53
CA ALA A 45 -12.30 -14.94 8.90
C ALA A 45 -10.79 -15.18 8.74
N ASP A 46 -10.33 -16.40 9.01
CA ASP A 46 -8.90 -16.78 8.87
C ASP A 46 -8.46 -16.72 7.41
N MET A 47 -9.34 -17.09 6.48
CA MET A 47 -9.06 -17.01 5.04
C MET A 47 -9.11 -15.56 4.54
N ALA A 48 -9.97 -14.71 5.13
CA ALA A 48 -9.96 -13.28 4.81
C ALA A 48 -8.65 -12.59 5.26
N ILE A 49 -8.13 -12.95 6.43
CA ILE A 49 -6.85 -12.42 6.93
C ILE A 49 -5.68 -12.93 6.08
N SER A 50 -5.67 -14.22 5.75
CA SER A 50 -4.61 -14.79 4.91
C SER A 50 -4.63 -14.19 3.50
N ASN A 51 -5.80 -13.90 2.93
CA ASN A 51 -5.91 -13.20 1.66
C ASN A 51 -5.33 -11.78 1.75
N ALA A 52 -5.68 -11.00 2.78
CA ALA A 52 -5.19 -9.64 2.95
C ALA A 52 -3.66 -9.55 3.16
N VAL A 53 -3.08 -10.48 3.92
CA VAL A 53 -1.61 -10.53 4.11
C VAL A 53 -0.92 -11.11 2.88
N GLY A 54 -1.49 -12.15 2.27
CA GLY A 54 -0.92 -12.86 1.14
C GLY A 54 -0.86 -12.03 -0.15
N SER A 55 -1.91 -11.25 -0.44
CA SER A 55 -1.95 -10.34 -1.60
C SER A 55 -0.84 -9.29 -1.53
N ASN A 56 -0.62 -8.65 -0.39
CA ASN A 56 0.50 -7.71 -0.21
C ASN A 56 1.88 -8.36 -0.40
N VAL A 57 2.08 -9.60 0.10
CA VAL A 57 3.33 -10.34 -0.10
C VAL A 57 3.53 -10.69 -1.59
N PHE A 58 2.45 -11.10 -2.26
CA PHE A 58 2.45 -11.41 -3.68
C PHE A 58 2.77 -10.17 -4.53
N ASP A 59 2.17 -9.03 -4.24
CA ASP A 59 2.41 -7.76 -4.96
C ASP A 59 3.87 -7.30 -4.84
N ILE A 60 4.48 -7.44 -3.67
CA ILE A 60 5.88 -7.05 -3.48
C ILE A 60 6.81 -8.04 -4.19
N LEU A 61 6.61 -9.35 -4.01
CA LEU A 61 7.52 -10.35 -4.57
C LEU A 61 7.36 -10.48 -6.08
N LEU A 62 6.13 -10.63 -6.57
CA LEU A 62 5.86 -10.85 -7.99
C LEU A 62 5.61 -9.55 -8.74
N GLY A 63 4.95 -8.56 -8.13
CA GLY A 63 4.69 -7.27 -8.77
C GLY A 63 5.94 -6.38 -8.87
N LEU A 64 6.78 -6.33 -7.83
CA LEU A 64 8.03 -5.56 -7.85
C LEU A 64 9.26 -6.45 -8.12
N GLY A 65 9.40 -7.56 -7.40
CA GLY A 65 10.63 -8.38 -7.44
C GLY A 65 10.88 -9.06 -8.79
N VAL A 66 9.86 -9.63 -9.42
CA VAL A 66 10.04 -10.36 -10.69
C VAL A 66 10.41 -9.43 -11.85
N PRO A 67 9.68 -8.33 -12.15
CA PRO A 67 10.05 -7.42 -13.22
C PRO A 67 11.44 -6.82 -13.05
N TRP A 68 11.80 -6.47 -11.81
CA TRP A 68 13.12 -5.92 -11.51
C TRP A 68 14.24 -6.95 -11.74
N THR A 69 14.03 -8.19 -11.31
CA THR A 69 14.97 -9.30 -11.54
C THR A 69 15.14 -9.57 -13.03
N LEU A 70 14.03 -9.67 -13.78
CA LEU A 70 14.06 -9.88 -15.22
C LEU A 70 14.79 -8.74 -15.94
N TYR A 71 14.48 -7.48 -15.60
CA TYR A 71 15.14 -6.33 -16.20
C TYR A 71 16.65 -6.35 -15.96
N THR A 72 17.09 -6.70 -14.75
CA THR A 72 18.52 -6.77 -14.39
C THR A 72 19.23 -7.87 -15.17
N ILE A 73 18.59 -9.05 -15.33
CA ILE A 73 19.13 -10.16 -16.12
C ILE A 73 19.26 -9.79 -17.60
N PHE A 74 18.22 -9.21 -18.19
CA PHE A 74 18.20 -8.89 -19.63
C PHE A 74 19.04 -7.67 -20.00
N SER A 75 19.04 -6.63 -19.17
CA SER A 75 19.78 -5.39 -19.46
C SER A 75 21.25 -5.45 -19.04
N GLY A 76 21.63 -6.42 -18.20
CA GLY A 76 22.99 -6.55 -17.68
C GLY A 76 23.47 -5.37 -16.84
N LYS A 77 22.56 -4.46 -16.47
CA LYS A 77 22.82 -3.25 -15.68
C LYS A 77 22.07 -3.37 -14.37
N SER A 78 22.75 -3.06 -13.26
CA SER A 78 22.08 -2.84 -11.99
C SER A 78 21.20 -1.59 -12.10
N VAL A 79 19.95 -1.70 -11.67
CA VAL A 79 19.07 -0.54 -11.59
C VAL A 79 19.52 0.27 -10.37
N THR A 80 20.26 1.34 -10.61
CA THR A 80 20.63 2.29 -9.55
C THR A 80 19.41 3.14 -9.23
N MET A 81 18.85 2.97 -8.03
CA MET A 81 17.81 3.85 -7.52
C MET A 81 18.42 5.23 -7.25
N SER A 82 17.80 6.29 -7.76
CA SER A 82 18.20 7.67 -7.49
C SER A 82 18.12 7.95 -5.98
N HIS A 83 19.16 8.58 -5.41
CA HIS A 83 19.23 8.93 -3.98
C HIS A 83 18.13 9.90 -3.49
N GLN A 84 17.31 10.44 -4.41
CA GLN A 84 16.29 11.44 -4.15
C GLN A 84 15.00 10.85 -3.55
N CYS A 85 14.71 9.55 -3.75
CA CYS A 85 13.61 8.86 -3.07
C CYS A 85 14.17 7.69 -2.26
N SER A 86 14.27 7.89 -0.95
CA SER A 86 14.72 6.82 -0.05
C SER A 86 13.64 5.74 0.07
N VAL A 87 13.89 4.57 -0.53
CA VAL A 87 13.06 3.36 -0.33
C VAL A 87 12.97 2.93 1.14
N ALA A 88 13.87 3.43 1.99
CA ALA A 88 13.86 3.13 3.42
C ALA A 88 12.58 3.62 4.12
N VAL A 89 12.01 4.75 3.72
CA VAL A 89 10.81 5.31 4.36
C VAL A 89 9.58 4.42 4.11
N PRO A 90 9.21 4.06 2.87
CA PRO A 90 8.13 3.10 2.61
C PRO A 90 8.34 1.75 3.28
N ILE A 91 9.57 1.24 3.28
CA ILE A 91 9.92 -0.03 3.94
C ILE A 91 9.67 0.07 5.45
N ALA A 92 10.12 1.15 6.09
CA ALA A 92 9.92 1.38 7.52
C ALA A 92 8.43 1.47 7.89
N ILE A 93 7.63 2.18 7.09
CA ILE A 93 6.17 2.28 7.28
C ILE A 93 5.51 0.90 7.13
N LEU A 94 5.91 0.12 6.13
CA LEU A 94 5.39 -1.23 5.92
C LEU A 94 5.71 -2.17 7.10
N PHE A 95 6.96 -2.17 7.57
CA PHE A 95 7.33 -2.98 8.75
C PHE A 95 6.62 -2.49 10.01
N GLY A 96 6.49 -1.18 10.21
CA GLY A 96 5.78 -0.60 11.35
C GLY A 96 4.30 -1.02 11.40
N THR A 97 3.61 -0.96 10.25
CA THR A 97 2.20 -1.38 10.14
C THR A 97 2.01 -2.88 10.37
N LEU A 98 2.93 -3.73 9.88
CA LEU A 98 2.91 -5.17 10.15
C LEU A 98 3.11 -5.49 11.63
N ILE A 99 4.10 -4.87 12.29
CA ILE A 99 4.36 -5.06 13.72
C ILE A 99 3.14 -4.63 14.55
N PHE A 100 2.55 -3.48 14.22
CA PHE A 100 1.34 -3.01 14.88
C PHE A 100 0.17 -3.97 14.70
N PHE A 101 -0.08 -4.43 13.46
CA PHE A 101 -1.15 -5.38 13.16
C PHE A 101 -1.00 -6.70 13.91
N PHE A 102 0.17 -7.34 13.84
CA PHE A 102 0.43 -8.59 14.56
C PHE A 102 0.44 -8.39 16.08
N GLY A 103 0.94 -7.26 16.58
CA GLY A 103 0.92 -6.91 18.00
C GLY A 103 -0.52 -6.87 18.56
N VAL A 104 -1.44 -6.25 17.82
CA VAL A 104 -2.87 -6.22 18.20
C VAL A 104 -3.49 -7.62 18.13
N LEU A 105 -3.15 -8.44 17.14
CA LEU A 105 -3.65 -9.81 17.04
C LEU A 105 -3.20 -10.69 18.22
N VAL A 106 -1.91 -10.62 18.59
CA VAL A 106 -1.35 -11.37 19.71
C VAL A 106 -1.97 -10.91 21.04
N ALA A 107 -2.10 -9.59 21.25
CA ALA A 107 -2.75 -9.04 22.43
C ALA A 107 -4.21 -9.51 22.59
N ASN A 108 -4.90 -9.75 21.48
CA ASN A 108 -6.28 -10.25 21.46
C ASN A 108 -6.37 -11.79 21.35
N LYS A 109 -5.29 -12.52 21.66
CA LYS A 109 -5.24 -13.99 21.64
C LYS A 109 -5.70 -14.59 20.30
N TRP A 110 -5.31 -13.96 19.19
CA TRP A 110 -5.67 -14.38 17.83
C TRP A 110 -7.18 -14.40 17.55
N LYS A 111 -7.99 -13.67 18.33
CA LYS A 111 -9.42 -13.52 18.10
C LYS A 111 -9.73 -12.16 17.49
N MET A 112 -10.21 -12.17 16.25
CA MET A 112 -10.69 -10.98 15.58
C MET A 112 -12.15 -10.72 15.97
N ASN A 113 -12.38 -9.69 16.77
CA ASN A 113 -13.72 -9.29 17.20
C ASN A 113 -14.21 -8.09 16.37
N ASN A 114 -15.52 -7.93 16.19
CA ASN A 114 -16.09 -6.86 15.36
C ASN A 114 -15.65 -5.45 15.82
N ARG A 115 -15.40 -5.27 17.13
CA ARG A 115 -14.87 -4.01 17.68
C ARG A 115 -13.46 -3.67 17.17
N LEU A 116 -12.58 -4.67 17.08
CA LEU A 116 -11.22 -4.48 16.55
C LEU A 116 -11.26 -4.11 15.06
N GLY A 117 -12.15 -4.75 14.30
CA GLY A 117 -12.38 -4.41 12.90
C GLY A 117 -12.80 -2.95 12.71
N VAL A 118 -13.75 -2.46 13.53
CA VAL A 118 -14.19 -1.05 13.50
C VAL A 118 -13.05 -0.10 13.89
N ILE A 119 -12.23 -0.45 14.89
CA ILE A 119 -11.08 0.36 15.30
C ILE A 119 -10.05 0.45 14.16
N PHE A 120 -9.71 -0.66 13.52
CA PHE A 120 -8.80 -0.65 12.37
C PHE A 120 -9.34 0.16 11.19
N LEU A 121 -10.65 0.06 10.91
CA LEU A 121 -11.31 0.87 9.89
C LEU A 121 -11.21 2.37 10.21
N ALA A 122 -11.41 2.76 11.47
CA ALA A 122 -11.29 4.14 11.90
C ALA A 122 -9.84 4.67 11.75
N PHE A 123 -8.85 3.89 12.19
CA PHE A 123 -7.44 4.24 11.99
C PHE A 123 -7.09 4.39 10.50
N TYR A 124 -7.62 3.52 9.64
CA TYR A 124 -7.43 3.60 8.21
C TYR A 124 -7.98 4.89 7.62
N PHE A 125 -9.20 5.31 7.99
CA PHE A 125 -9.76 6.58 7.52
C PHE A 125 -8.99 7.80 8.03
N VAL A 126 -8.53 7.77 9.29
CA VAL A 126 -7.66 8.83 9.85
C VAL A 126 -6.36 8.92 9.06
N TYR A 127 -5.72 7.77 8.80
CA TYR A 127 -4.49 7.70 8.01
C TYR A 127 -4.70 8.19 6.57
N LEU A 128 -5.77 7.76 5.89
CA LEU A 128 -6.11 8.24 4.55
C LEU A 128 -6.33 9.76 4.53
N THR A 129 -7.07 10.29 5.50
CA THR A 129 -7.32 11.73 5.59
C THR A 129 -6.03 12.50 5.79
N PHE A 130 -5.16 12.02 6.69
CA PHE A 130 -3.85 12.60 6.93
C PHE A 130 -2.98 12.57 5.66
N GLN A 131 -2.91 11.41 4.98
CA GLN A 131 -2.11 11.26 3.77
C GLN A 131 -2.62 12.14 2.61
N LEU A 132 -3.94 12.30 2.48
CA LEU A 132 -4.53 13.20 1.49
C LEU A 132 -4.20 14.67 1.81
N LEU A 133 -4.29 15.08 3.08
CA LEU A 133 -3.95 16.44 3.50
C LEU A 133 -2.48 16.79 3.25
N VAL A 134 -1.57 15.83 3.47
CA VAL A 134 -0.15 15.96 3.14
C VAL A 134 0.03 16.00 1.61
N GLY A 135 -0.60 15.09 0.88
CA GLY A 135 -0.48 15.00 -0.58
C GLY A 135 -1.00 16.23 -1.34
N PHE A 136 -2.00 16.94 -0.80
CA PHE A 136 -2.50 18.21 -1.33
C PHE A 136 -1.76 19.45 -0.79
N ASN A 137 -0.63 19.28 -0.09
CA ASN A 137 0.17 20.37 0.50
C ASN A 137 -0.61 21.27 1.47
N VAL A 138 -1.72 20.78 2.04
CA VAL A 138 -2.48 21.50 3.09
C VAL A 138 -1.74 21.43 4.42
N ILE A 139 -1.04 20.32 4.66
CA ILE A 139 -0.14 20.11 5.80
C ILE A 139 1.26 19.84 5.25
N VAL A 140 2.14 20.83 5.35
CA VAL A 140 3.56 20.67 5.01
C VAL A 140 4.26 20.01 6.20
N ILE A 141 4.54 18.72 6.09
CA ILE A 141 5.50 18.06 6.99
C ILE A 141 6.86 18.38 6.41
N GLY A 142 7.57 19.33 7.02
CA GLY A 142 8.90 19.73 6.56
C GLY A 142 9.82 18.51 6.47
N GLY A 143 10.19 18.11 5.25
CA GLY A 143 11.06 16.96 5.02
C GLY A 143 11.03 16.29 3.64
N GLU A 144 10.08 16.58 2.75
CA GLU A 144 10.07 16.00 1.39
C GLU A 144 9.88 17.08 0.31
N ASP A 145 10.88 17.98 0.22
CA ASP A 145 11.16 18.67 -1.04
C ASP A 145 11.79 17.63 -1.99
N CYS A 146 10.95 16.90 -2.71
CA CYS A 146 11.35 16.05 -3.83
C CYS A 146 10.97 16.76 -5.14
N ASP A 147 11.80 17.73 -5.55
CA ASP A 147 11.94 18.15 -6.95
C ASP A 147 12.68 17.07 -7.77
#